data_AF-A6ZRF2-F1
#
_entry.id   AF-A6ZRF2-F1
#
_cell.length_a   1.000
_cell.length_b   1.000
_cell.length_c   1.000
_cell.angle_alpha   90.00
_cell.angle_beta   90.00
_cell.angle_gamma   90.00
#
_symmetry.space_group_name_H-M   'P 1'
#
loop_
_entity.id
_entity.type
_entity.pdbx_description
1 polymer ?
#
loop_
_entity_poly.entity_id
_entity_poly.type
_entity_poly.pdbx_seq_one_letter_code
_entity_poly.pdbx_strand_id
1 'polypeptide(L)'
;MKENELKNEKSVDVLSFKQLESQKIVLPQDLFRSSFTWFCYEIYKSLAFRIWMLLWLPLSVWWKLSNNCIYPLIVSLLVLFLGPIFVLVICGLSRKRSLSKQLIQFCKEVTENTPSSDPHDWEVVAANLNSYLYENKAWNTRYFFFNAMGCQEAFRTTLLEPFSLKKDEAAKVKSFKDSVPYIEEALGVYFREVEKQWKLFNTEKSWSPVGLEDAKLPKEAYRFKLTWFLKRISNIFMLIPFLNFLCCIYVSRGMCLLLRTLYLGWILFMLVQGFQ
;
A
#
# COMPACT_ATOMS: atom_id res chain seq x y z
N MET A 1 35.11 22.81 41.17
CA MET A 1 33.77 22.25 41.46
C MET A 1 32.76 22.54 40.35
N LYS A 2 32.69 23.77 39.82
CA LYS A 2 31.76 24.16 38.73
C LYS A 2 31.94 23.46 37.37
N GLU A 3 33.15 22.98 37.06
CA GLU A 3 33.44 22.36 35.75
C GLU A 3 32.90 20.91 35.63
N ASN A 4 32.73 20.23 36.76
CA ASN A 4 32.12 18.89 36.81
C ASN A 4 30.59 18.95 36.74
N GLU A 5 29.97 20.00 37.27
CA GLU A 5 28.52 20.22 37.14
C GLU A 5 28.13 20.52 35.69
N LEU A 6 28.88 21.37 34.98
CA LEU A 6 28.63 21.71 33.58
C LEU A 6 28.80 20.51 32.62
N LYS A 7 29.73 19.60 32.93
CA LYS A 7 29.90 18.34 32.19
C LYS A 7 28.76 17.35 32.45
N ASN A 8 28.28 17.30 33.68
CA ASN A 8 27.19 16.40 34.06
C ASN A 8 25.87 16.85 33.41
N GLU A 9 25.57 18.14 33.44
CA GLU A 9 24.40 18.75 32.80
C GLU A 9 24.39 18.52 31.28
N LYS A 10 25.52 18.77 30.59
CA LYS A 10 25.66 18.43 29.15
C LYS A 10 25.52 16.94 28.86
N SER A 11 25.98 16.07 29.76
CA SER A 11 25.88 14.62 29.55
C SER A 11 24.44 14.11 29.74
N VAL A 12 23.70 14.69 30.69
CA VAL A 12 22.28 14.38 30.95
C VAL A 12 21.41 14.89 29.79
N ASP A 13 21.68 16.08 29.26
CA ASP A 13 20.96 16.62 28.09
C ASP A 13 21.24 15.83 26.80
N VAL A 14 22.47 15.34 26.59
CA VAL A 14 22.79 14.50 25.42
C VAL A 14 22.17 13.11 25.55
N LEU A 15 22.05 12.58 26.78
CA LEU A 15 21.40 11.29 27.03
C LEU A 15 19.88 11.39 26.92
N SER A 16 19.29 12.48 27.42
CA SER A 16 17.87 12.78 27.28
C SER A 16 17.52 13.05 25.81
N PHE A 17 18.35 13.77 25.06
CA PHE A 17 18.17 13.99 23.62
C PHE A 17 18.26 12.69 22.82
N LYS A 18 19.20 11.80 23.12
CA LYS A 18 19.27 10.47 22.50
C LYS A 18 18.09 9.57 22.88
N GLN A 19 17.59 9.67 24.12
CA GLN A 19 16.36 8.98 24.53
C GLN A 19 15.13 9.57 23.84
N LEU A 20 15.09 10.89 23.63
CA LEU A 20 14.03 11.60 22.91
C LEU A 20 14.05 11.26 21.41
N GLU A 21 15.25 11.12 20.83
CA GLU A 21 15.46 10.68 19.44
C GLU A 21 15.15 9.18 19.27
N SER A 22 15.38 8.38 20.32
CA SER A 22 14.94 6.97 20.40
C SER A 22 13.44 6.81 20.67
N GLN A 23 12.79 7.82 21.26
CA GLN A 23 11.34 7.87 21.50
C GLN A 23 10.58 8.58 20.38
N LYS A 24 11.26 9.28 19.48
CA LYS A 24 10.63 9.82 18.27
C LYS A 24 10.12 8.62 17.49
N ILE A 25 8.80 8.53 17.38
CA ILE A 25 8.13 7.50 16.60
C ILE A 25 8.56 7.68 15.15
N VAL A 26 9.56 6.90 14.71
CA VAL A 26 10.09 6.99 13.35
C VAL A 26 9.29 6.06 12.45
N LEU A 27 8.45 6.63 11.60
CA LEU A 27 7.80 5.87 10.54
C LEU A 27 8.65 5.87 9.27
N PRO A 28 8.43 4.92 8.35
CA PRO A 28 9.10 4.95 7.05
C PRO A 28 8.89 6.26 6.27
N GLN A 29 7.77 6.96 6.50
CA GLN A 29 7.53 8.27 5.90
C GLN A 29 8.62 9.30 6.24
N ASP A 30 9.27 9.19 7.39
CA ASP A 30 10.32 10.12 7.84
C ASP A 30 11.70 9.73 7.29
N LEU A 31 11.87 8.46 6.91
CA LEU A 31 13.14 7.90 6.43
C LEU A 31 13.25 7.90 4.90
N PHE A 32 12.14 7.67 4.21
CA PHE A 32 12.12 7.55 2.76
C PHE A 32 11.62 8.83 2.11
N ARG A 33 12.32 9.27 1.05
CA ARG A 33 11.95 10.44 0.25
C ARG A 33 10.51 10.37 -0.30
N SER A 34 10.01 9.17 -0.57
CA SER A 34 8.66 8.96 -1.08
C SER A 34 8.14 7.56 -0.77
N SER A 35 6.81 7.40 -0.78
CA SER A 35 6.14 6.10 -0.70
C SER A 35 6.62 5.15 -1.81
N PHE A 36 6.93 5.66 -3.01
CA PHE A 36 7.47 4.84 -4.09
C PHE A 36 8.84 4.26 -3.76
N THR A 37 9.75 5.08 -3.21
CA THR A 37 11.09 4.63 -2.82
C THR A 37 11.03 3.56 -1.73
N TRP A 38 10.17 3.75 -0.73
CA TRP A 38 9.89 2.76 0.30
C TRP A 38 9.36 1.45 -0.31
N PHE A 39 8.39 1.56 -1.22
CA PHE A 39 7.79 0.40 -1.86
C PHE A 39 8.80 -0.39 -2.71
N CYS A 40 9.66 0.29 -3.46
CA CYS A 40 10.76 -0.34 -4.18
C CYS A 40 11.73 -1.07 -3.24
N TYR A 41 12.04 -0.46 -2.09
CA TYR A 41 12.88 -1.09 -1.07
C TYR A 41 12.26 -2.38 -0.53
N GLU A 42 10.96 -2.35 -0.21
CA GLU A 42 10.22 -3.53 0.26
C GLU A 42 10.16 -4.64 -0.80
N ILE A 43 9.89 -4.28 -2.06
CA ILE A 43 9.91 -5.24 -3.18
C ILE A 43 11.29 -5.89 -3.30
N TYR A 44 12.35 -5.08 -3.30
CA TYR A 44 13.72 -5.59 -3.42
C TYR A 44 14.07 -6.58 -2.29
N LYS A 45 13.61 -6.30 -1.06
CA LYS A 45 13.80 -7.19 0.10
C LYS A 45 12.87 -8.41 0.08
N SER A 46 11.83 -8.42 -0.75
CA SER A 46 10.89 -9.54 -0.85
C SER A 46 11.55 -10.78 -1.46
N LEU A 47 11.14 -11.96 -0.97
CA LEU A 47 11.57 -13.24 -1.54
C LEU A 47 11.05 -13.44 -2.96
N ALA A 48 9.84 -12.93 -3.26
CA ALA A 48 9.23 -13.00 -4.58
C ALA A 48 10.10 -12.32 -5.65
N PHE A 49 10.65 -11.13 -5.34
CA PHE A 49 11.56 -10.43 -6.25
C PHE A 49 12.86 -11.20 -6.49
N ARG A 50 13.43 -11.82 -5.45
CA ARG A 50 14.63 -12.66 -5.58
C ARG A 50 14.38 -13.88 -6.47
N ILE A 51 13.23 -14.55 -6.30
CA ILE A 51 12.84 -15.66 -7.18
C ILE A 51 12.69 -15.16 -8.62
N TRP A 52 11.99 -14.04 -8.83
CA TRP A 52 11.84 -13.46 -10.16
C TRP A 52 13.18 -13.14 -10.82
N MET A 53 14.15 -12.60 -10.07
CA MET A 53 15.52 -12.37 -10.54
C MET A 53 16.23 -13.68 -10.92
N LEU A 54 16.07 -14.74 -10.12
CA LEU A 54 16.67 -16.05 -10.40
C LEU A 54 16.10 -16.73 -11.64
N LEU A 55 14.85 -16.46 -12.02
CA LEU A 55 14.24 -16.98 -13.26
C LEU A 55 14.95 -16.50 -14.53
N TRP A 56 15.71 -15.41 -14.48
CA TRP A 56 16.49 -14.95 -15.62
C TRP A 56 17.72 -15.83 -15.93
N LEU A 57 18.23 -16.58 -14.96
CA LEU A 57 19.36 -17.48 -15.15
C LEU A 57 19.06 -18.61 -16.16
N PRO A 58 18.02 -19.44 -15.98
CA PRO A 58 17.69 -20.48 -16.96
C PRO A 58 17.29 -19.90 -18.32
N LEU A 59 16.66 -18.71 -18.36
CA LEU A 59 16.37 -18.01 -19.61
C LEU A 59 17.66 -17.66 -20.37
N SER A 60 18.68 -17.14 -19.68
CA SER A 60 19.96 -16.80 -20.31
C SER A 60 20.67 -18.02 -20.91
N VAL A 61 20.55 -19.19 -20.27
CA VAL A 61 21.08 -20.46 -20.77
C VAL A 61 20.28 -20.90 -22.00
N TRP A 62 18.94 -20.83 -21.94
CA TRP A 62 18.08 -21.14 -23.08
C TRP A 62 18.43 -20.29 -24.29
N TRP A 63 18.62 -18.97 -24.11
CA TRP A 63 19.04 -18.05 -25.17
C TRP A 63 20.33 -18.50 -25.88
N LYS A 64 21.29 -19.10 -25.16
CA LYS A 64 22.52 -19.63 -25.74
C LYS A 64 22.34 -20.96 -26.48
N LEU A 65 21.46 -21.83 -26.00
CA LEU A 65 21.25 -23.16 -26.57
C LEU A 65 20.22 -23.18 -27.71
N SER A 66 19.40 -22.15 -27.84
CA SER A 66 18.30 -22.16 -28.79
C SER A 66 18.75 -21.80 -30.20
N ASN A 67 18.47 -22.69 -31.15
CA ASN A 67 18.62 -22.38 -32.58
C ASN A 67 17.58 -21.36 -33.08
N ASN A 68 16.45 -21.21 -32.38
CA ASN A 68 15.35 -20.32 -32.76
C ASN A 68 15.17 -19.20 -31.74
N CYS A 69 15.58 -17.97 -32.08
CA CYS A 69 15.54 -16.83 -31.16
C CYS A 69 14.12 -16.33 -30.81
N ILE A 70 13.11 -16.70 -31.58
CA ILE A 70 11.73 -16.19 -31.41
C ILE A 70 11.11 -16.68 -30.09
N TYR A 71 11.23 -17.97 -29.77
CA TYR A 71 10.67 -18.53 -28.54
C TYR A 71 11.28 -17.97 -27.24
N PRO A 72 12.63 -17.94 -27.05
CA PRO A 72 13.21 -17.34 -25.86
C PRO A 72 12.91 -15.83 -25.77
N LEU A 73 12.76 -15.13 -26.90
CA LEU A 73 12.31 -13.74 -26.93
C LEU A 73 10.88 -13.59 -26.39
N ILE A 74 9.93 -14.37 -26.88
CA ILE A 74 8.54 -14.34 -26.41
C ILE A 74 8.47 -14.62 -24.90
N VAL A 75 9.15 -15.67 -24.42
CA VAL A 75 9.15 -16.03 -23.00
C VAL A 75 9.83 -14.94 -22.15
N SER A 76 10.91 -14.34 -22.62
CA SER A 76 11.59 -13.25 -21.91
C SER A 76 10.69 -12.02 -21.78
N LEU A 77 9.94 -11.66 -22.82
CA LEU A 77 8.96 -10.58 -22.76
C LEU A 77 7.85 -10.90 -21.75
N LEU A 78 7.33 -12.12 -21.75
CA LEU A 78 6.32 -12.54 -20.77
C LEU A 78 6.85 -12.45 -19.33
N VAL A 79 8.07 -12.92 -19.07
CA VAL A 79 8.68 -12.85 -17.72
C VAL A 79 8.99 -11.40 -17.32
N LEU A 80 9.37 -10.54 -18.27
CA LEU A 80 9.63 -9.13 -18.03
C LEU A 80 8.36 -8.35 -17.67
N PHE A 81 7.25 -8.59 -18.38
CA PHE A 81 6.02 -7.82 -18.19
C PHE A 81 5.11 -8.40 -17.12
N LEU A 82 4.91 -9.72 -17.10
CA LEU A 82 4.03 -10.36 -16.12
C LEU A 82 4.73 -10.55 -14.77
N GLY A 83 6.04 -10.78 -14.77
CA GLY A 83 6.80 -11.05 -13.55
C GLY A 83 6.67 -9.96 -12.49
N PRO A 84 6.88 -8.66 -12.80
CA PRO A 84 6.65 -7.58 -11.85
C PRO A 84 5.22 -7.54 -11.32
N ILE A 85 4.21 -7.78 -12.18
CA ILE A 85 2.80 -7.83 -11.75
C ILE A 85 2.60 -8.97 -10.74
N PHE A 86 3.14 -10.15 -11.01
CA PHE A 86 3.08 -11.27 -10.08
C PHE A 86 3.80 -10.95 -8.76
N VAL A 87 4.97 -10.32 -8.79
CA VAL A 87 5.70 -9.89 -7.59
C VAL A 87 4.85 -8.91 -6.76
N LEU A 88 4.19 -7.94 -7.39
CA LEU A 88 3.29 -7.00 -6.72
C LEU A 88 2.10 -7.71 -6.05
N VAL A 89 1.46 -8.63 -6.77
CA VAL A 89 0.33 -9.42 -6.25
C VAL A 89 0.78 -10.29 -5.07
N ILE A 90 1.90 -11.00 -5.19
CA ILE A 90 2.44 -11.84 -4.13
C ILE A 90 2.82 -11.00 -2.91
N CYS A 91 3.46 -9.84 -3.12
CA CYS A 91 3.79 -8.92 -2.03
C CYS A 91 2.51 -8.45 -1.30
N GLY A 92 1.49 -8.00 -2.02
CA GLY A 92 0.21 -7.60 -1.44
C GLY A 92 -0.49 -8.72 -0.66
N LEU A 93 -0.53 -9.94 -1.23
CA LEU A 93 -1.10 -11.11 -0.55
C LEU A 93 -0.30 -11.50 0.69
N SER A 94 1.04 -11.44 0.62
CA SER A 94 1.92 -11.75 1.76
C SER A 94 1.73 -10.76 2.91
N ARG A 95 1.54 -9.47 2.60
CA ARG A 95 1.23 -8.43 3.61
C ARG A 95 -0.10 -8.70 4.28
N LYS A 96 -1.16 -8.93 3.49
CA LYS A 96 -2.49 -9.28 4.02
C LYS A 96 -2.44 -10.52 4.90
N ARG A 97 -1.70 -11.55 4.47
CA ARG A 97 -1.54 -12.79 5.23
C ARG A 97 -0.76 -12.58 6.52
N SER A 98 0.31 -11.77 6.50
CA SER A 98 1.10 -11.48 7.70
C SER A 98 0.27 -10.72 8.74
N LEU A 99 -0.45 -9.68 8.31
CA LEU A 99 -1.36 -8.93 9.17
C LEU A 99 -2.47 -9.81 9.76
N SER A 100 -3.09 -10.65 8.92
CA SER A 100 -4.15 -11.58 9.36
C SER A 100 -3.67 -12.58 10.42
N LYS A 101 -2.39 -13.00 10.38
CA LYS A 101 -1.82 -13.87 11.42
C LYS A 101 -1.57 -13.14 12.74
N GLN A 102 -1.27 -11.84 12.68
CA GLN A 102 -0.95 -11.00 13.83
C GLN A 102 -2.14 -10.11 14.24
N LEU A 103 -3.35 -10.54 13.87
CA LEU A 103 -4.56 -9.75 14.01
C LEU A 103 -4.94 -9.51 15.48
N ILE A 104 -4.68 -10.47 16.36
CA ILE A 104 -4.87 -10.29 17.80
C ILE A 104 -3.97 -9.16 18.33
N GLN A 105 -2.68 -9.14 17.96
CA GLN A 105 -1.78 -8.08 18.37
C GLN A 105 -2.22 -6.74 17.78
N PHE A 106 -2.67 -6.73 16.53
CA PHE A 106 -3.20 -5.52 15.92
C PHE A 106 -4.38 -4.93 16.70
N CYS A 107 -5.33 -5.78 17.11
CA CYS A 107 -6.45 -5.36 17.95
C CYS A 107 -5.99 -4.83 19.31
N LYS A 108 -5.02 -5.48 19.96
CA LYS A 108 -4.48 -5.01 21.25
C LYS A 108 -3.88 -3.61 21.16
N GLU A 109 -3.03 -3.36 20.16
CA GLU A 109 -2.43 -2.03 19.95
C GLU A 109 -3.50 -0.95 19.70
N VAL A 110 -4.58 -1.28 18.99
CA VAL A 110 -5.70 -0.35 18.77
C VAL A 110 -6.47 -0.09 20.07
N THR A 111 -6.72 -1.13 20.87
CA THR A 111 -7.39 -0.98 22.17
C THR A 111 -6.56 -0.16 23.15
N GLU A 112 -5.24 -0.35 23.18
CA GLU A 112 -4.33 0.33 24.11
C GLU A 112 -4.11 1.80 23.74
N ASN A 113 -3.94 2.12 22.46
CA ASN A 113 -3.66 3.48 22.01
C ASN A 113 -4.91 4.28 21.65
N THR A 114 -6.09 3.63 21.60
CA THR A 114 -7.40 4.25 21.36
C THR A 114 -7.41 5.26 20.20
N PRO A 115 -6.97 4.89 18.98
CA PRO A 115 -6.83 5.86 17.89
C PRO A 115 -8.20 6.38 17.43
N SER A 116 -8.28 7.68 17.16
CA SER A 116 -9.50 8.30 16.62
C SER A 116 -9.60 8.16 15.09
N SER A 117 -10.52 8.91 14.49
CA SER A 117 -10.61 9.02 13.02
C SER A 117 -9.45 9.84 12.41
N ASP A 118 -8.70 10.58 13.22
CA ASP A 118 -7.54 11.36 12.76
C ASP A 118 -6.38 10.42 12.39
N PRO A 119 -5.83 10.52 11.16
CA PRO A 119 -4.63 9.78 10.77
C PRO A 119 -3.44 9.91 11.72
N HIS A 120 -3.27 11.02 12.44
CA HIS A 120 -2.09 11.21 13.30
C HIS A 120 -2.07 10.24 14.49
N ASP A 121 -3.25 9.91 15.05
CA ASP A 121 -3.36 8.96 16.17
C ASP A 121 -2.91 7.54 15.79
N TRP A 122 -2.88 7.23 14.49
CA TRP A 122 -2.45 5.94 13.96
C TRP A 122 -0.92 5.81 13.84
N GLU A 123 -0.14 6.87 14.05
CA GLU A 123 1.32 6.83 13.95
C GLU A 123 1.92 5.90 15.01
N VAL A 124 1.46 6.02 16.26
CA VAL A 124 1.92 5.19 17.39
C VAL A 124 1.63 3.71 17.09
N VAL A 125 0.39 3.41 16.69
CA VAL A 125 -0.06 2.05 16.35
C VAL A 125 0.76 1.47 15.20
N ALA A 126 0.99 2.25 14.15
CA ALA A 126 1.77 1.83 12.99
C ALA A 126 3.23 1.52 13.36
N ALA A 127 3.85 2.33 14.22
CA ALA A 127 5.24 2.14 14.64
C ALA A 127 5.42 0.95 15.59
N ASN A 128 4.52 0.77 16.55
CA ASN A 128 4.51 -0.39 17.44
C ASN A 128 4.37 -1.68 16.64
N LEU A 129 3.42 -1.73 15.71
CA LEU A 129 3.21 -2.89 14.85
C LEU A 129 4.39 -3.17 13.92
N ASN A 130 4.98 -2.13 13.33
CA ASN A 130 6.16 -2.27 12.49
C ASN A 130 7.32 -2.93 13.25
N SER A 131 7.54 -2.49 14.50
CA SER A 131 8.58 -3.04 15.38
C SER A 131 8.26 -4.48 15.78
N TYR A 132 7.04 -4.74 16.25
CA TYR A 132 6.57 -6.06 16.64
C TYR A 132 6.66 -7.08 15.49
N LEU A 133 6.23 -6.70 14.28
CA LEU A 133 6.27 -7.59 13.11
C LEU A 133 7.69 -7.97 12.71
N TYR A 134 8.64 -7.03 12.85
CA TYR A 134 10.04 -7.28 12.57
C TYR A 134 10.68 -8.19 13.63
N GLU A 135 10.47 -7.88 14.91
CA GLU A 135 11.04 -8.64 16.03
C GLU A 135 10.55 -10.09 16.06
N ASN A 136 9.27 -10.31 15.79
CA ASN A 136 8.68 -11.65 15.70
C ASN A 136 8.95 -12.37 14.37
N LYS A 137 9.77 -11.78 13.48
CA LYS A 137 10.08 -12.32 12.14
C LYS A 137 8.82 -12.59 11.30
N ALA A 138 7.72 -11.90 11.60
CA ALA A 138 6.49 -11.94 10.83
C ALA A 138 6.59 -11.09 9.56
N TRP A 139 7.52 -10.14 9.54
CA TRP A 139 7.91 -9.38 8.37
C TRP A 139 9.44 -9.23 8.28
N ASN A 140 9.97 -9.09 7.06
CA ASN A 140 11.41 -9.08 6.83
C ASN A 140 12.08 -7.74 7.17
N THR A 141 11.30 -6.67 7.31
CA THR A 141 11.79 -5.30 7.52
C THR A 141 11.01 -4.62 8.63
N ARG A 142 11.53 -3.51 9.15
CA ARG A 142 10.84 -2.65 10.12
C ARG A 142 9.84 -1.69 9.47
N TYR A 143 9.56 -1.84 8.19
CA TYR A 143 8.85 -0.84 7.40
C TYR A 143 7.55 -1.40 6.82
N PHE A 144 6.80 -2.18 7.62
CA PHE A 144 5.58 -2.81 7.15
C PHE A 144 4.55 -1.76 6.73
N PHE A 145 4.14 -0.84 7.60
CA PHE A 145 3.32 0.32 7.25
C PHE A 145 4.20 1.52 6.93
N PHE A 146 3.97 2.15 5.78
CA PHE A 146 4.69 3.36 5.37
C PHE A 146 4.34 4.56 6.24
N ASN A 147 3.04 4.75 6.49
CA ASN A 147 2.47 5.86 7.23
C ASN A 147 1.24 5.39 8.03
N ALA A 148 0.76 6.28 8.89
CA ALA A 148 -0.40 6.08 9.74
C ALA A 148 -1.70 5.83 8.95
N MET A 149 -1.88 6.54 7.83
CA MET A 149 -3.01 6.35 6.91
C MET A 149 -3.06 4.92 6.36
N GLY A 150 -1.91 4.31 6.04
CA GLY A 150 -1.84 2.92 5.61
C GLY A 150 -2.24 1.92 6.70
N CYS A 151 -1.97 2.25 7.96
CA CYS A 151 -2.40 1.46 9.11
C CYS A 151 -3.91 1.57 9.34
N GLN A 152 -4.46 2.79 9.29
CA GLN A 152 -5.90 3.04 9.40
C GLN A 152 -6.69 2.34 8.27
N GLU A 153 -6.22 2.42 7.03
CA GLU A 153 -6.84 1.73 5.90
C GLU A 153 -6.81 0.20 6.09
N ALA A 154 -5.73 -0.34 6.65
CA ALA A 154 -5.63 -1.76 6.97
C ALA A 154 -6.62 -2.16 8.08
N PHE A 155 -6.80 -1.33 9.11
CA PHE A 155 -7.85 -1.50 10.11
C PHE A 155 -9.24 -1.52 9.48
N ARG A 156 -9.54 -0.53 8.62
CA ARG A 156 -10.84 -0.42 7.95
C ARG A 156 -11.16 -1.66 7.12
N THR A 157 -10.24 -2.05 6.24
CA THR A 157 -10.46 -3.14 5.28
C THR A 157 -10.41 -4.53 5.92
N THR A 158 -9.64 -4.70 7.00
CA THR A 158 -9.44 -6.01 7.65
C THR A 158 -10.41 -6.26 8.78
N LEU A 159 -10.81 -5.22 9.51
CA LEU A 159 -11.64 -5.32 10.72
C LEU A 159 -12.99 -4.64 10.55
N LEU A 160 -13.00 -3.34 10.20
CA LEU A 160 -14.24 -2.57 10.19
C LEU A 160 -15.23 -3.08 9.13
N GLU A 161 -14.80 -3.22 7.87
CA GLU A 161 -15.67 -3.62 6.76
C GLU A 161 -16.26 -5.03 6.95
N PRO A 162 -15.48 -6.07 7.29
CA PRO A 162 -16.02 -7.42 7.48
C PRO A 162 -17.03 -7.52 8.63
N PHE A 163 -16.87 -6.72 9.69
CA PHE A 163 -17.76 -6.73 10.85
C PHE A 163 -18.99 -5.82 10.67
N SER A 164 -18.86 -4.73 9.89
CA SER A 164 -19.95 -3.79 9.58
C SER A 164 -20.91 -4.33 8.51
N LEU A 165 -20.38 -5.05 7.52
CA LEU A 165 -21.21 -5.83 6.62
C LEU A 165 -21.85 -6.93 7.47
N LYS A 166 -23.19 -6.95 7.56
CA LYS A 166 -24.00 -7.98 8.24
C LYS A 166 -23.81 -9.37 7.60
N LYS A 167 -22.57 -9.87 7.58
CA LYS A 167 -22.25 -11.25 7.25
C LYS A 167 -22.64 -12.10 8.44
N ASP A 168 -23.15 -13.30 8.17
CA ASP A 168 -23.50 -14.28 9.19
C ASP A 168 -22.44 -14.34 10.28
N GLU A 169 -22.86 -14.25 11.54
CA GLU A 169 -21.97 -14.36 12.71
C GLU A 169 -21.18 -15.68 12.67
N ALA A 170 -21.80 -16.75 12.15
CA ALA A 170 -21.12 -18.02 11.88
C ALA A 170 -19.94 -17.90 10.89
N ALA A 171 -20.05 -17.04 9.88
CA ALA A 171 -18.98 -16.79 8.91
C ALA A 171 -17.84 -15.95 9.50
N LYS A 172 -18.16 -15.01 10.40
CA LYS A 172 -17.16 -14.22 11.15
C LYS A 172 -16.38 -15.11 12.11
N VAL A 173 -17.06 -15.92 12.92
CA VAL A 173 -16.44 -16.89 13.84
C VAL A 173 -15.57 -17.91 13.09
N LYS A 174 -16.02 -18.38 11.92
CA LYS A 174 -15.20 -19.28 11.08
C LYS A 174 -13.91 -18.62 10.57
N SER A 175 -13.97 -17.34 10.22
CA SER A 175 -12.86 -16.60 9.61
C SER A 175 -11.84 -16.08 10.61
N PHE A 176 -12.32 -15.62 11.78
CA PHE A 176 -11.50 -14.94 12.79
C PHE A 176 -11.27 -15.78 14.06
N LYS A 177 -12.06 -16.84 14.29
CA LYS A 177 -11.91 -17.79 15.41
C LYS A 177 -11.65 -17.08 16.75
N ASP A 178 -10.49 -17.33 17.34
CA ASP A 178 -10.10 -16.85 18.67
C ASP A 178 -9.83 -15.34 18.72
N SER A 179 -9.72 -14.67 17.56
CA SER A 179 -9.50 -13.23 17.48
C SER A 179 -10.77 -12.39 17.60
N VAL A 180 -11.96 -12.99 17.42
CA VAL A 180 -13.26 -12.29 17.50
C VAL A 180 -13.42 -11.38 18.73
N PRO A 181 -13.18 -11.84 19.98
CA PRO A 181 -13.39 -10.98 21.16
C PRO A 181 -12.49 -9.74 21.15
N TYR A 182 -11.22 -9.89 20.72
CA TYR A 182 -10.29 -8.76 20.61
C TYR A 182 -10.70 -7.77 19.52
N ILE A 183 -11.29 -8.27 18.41
CA ILE A 183 -11.80 -7.42 17.34
C ILE A 183 -12.99 -6.61 17.82
N GLU A 184 -13.95 -7.24 18.50
CA GLU A 184 -15.12 -6.56 19.05
C GLU A 184 -14.73 -5.47 20.06
N GLU A 185 -13.75 -5.77 20.92
CA GLU A 185 -13.20 -4.80 21.87
C GLU A 185 -12.55 -3.61 21.14
N ALA A 186 -11.66 -3.86 20.18
CA ALA A 186 -10.97 -2.82 19.42
C ALA A 186 -11.97 -1.95 18.62
N LEU A 187 -12.99 -2.57 18.02
CA LEU A 187 -14.07 -1.85 17.34
C LEU A 187 -14.89 -1.01 18.34
N GLY A 188 -15.22 -1.55 19.51
CA GLY A 188 -15.95 -0.83 20.55
C GLY A 188 -15.18 0.38 21.08
N VAL A 189 -13.86 0.28 21.25
CA VAL A 189 -12.98 1.41 21.57
C VAL A 189 -13.01 2.46 20.46
N TYR A 190 -12.79 2.03 19.22
CA TYR A 190 -12.77 2.93 18.06
C TYR A 190 -14.09 3.69 17.90
N PHE A 191 -15.23 3.00 17.96
CA PHE A 191 -16.55 3.63 17.81
C PHE A 191 -16.85 4.63 18.94
N ARG A 192 -16.42 4.35 20.18
CA ARG A 192 -16.58 5.30 21.30
C ARG A 192 -15.82 6.60 21.06
N GLU A 193 -14.58 6.53 20.58
CA GLU A 193 -13.79 7.74 20.30
C GLU A 193 -14.36 8.51 19.10
N VAL A 194 -14.77 7.81 18.04
CA VAL A 194 -15.45 8.43 16.90
C VAL A 194 -16.75 9.13 17.32
N GLU A 195 -17.56 8.49 18.18
CA GLU A 195 -18.80 9.08 18.68
C GLU A 195 -18.54 10.33 19.54
N LYS A 196 -17.49 10.30 20.37
CA LYS A 196 -17.05 11.45 21.17
C LYS A 196 -16.62 12.62 20.27
N GLN A 197 -15.81 12.36 19.25
CA GLN A 197 -15.42 13.35 18.25
C GLN A 197 -16.64 13.91 17.49
N TRP A 198 -17.58 13.04 17.11
CA TRP A 198 -18.83 13.45 16.47
C TRP A 198 -19.69 14.36 17.36
N LYS A 199 -19.78 14.05 18.66
CA LYS A 199 -20.50 14.88 19.64
C LYS A 199 -19.83 16.24 19.83
N LEU A 200 -18.50 16.28 19.93
CA LEU A 200 -17.74 17.53 19.97
C LEU A 200 -17.99 18.38 18.72
N PHE A 201 -17.88 17.78 17.54
CA PHE A 201 -18.12 18.45 16.26
C PHE A 201 -19.52 19.08 16.17
N ASN A 202 -20.56 18.36 16.60
CA ASN A 202 -21.93 18.88 16.60
C ASN A 202 -22.16 20.01 17.61
N THR A 203 -21.37 20.04 18.68
CA THR A 203 -21.46 21.04 19.75
C THR A 203 -20.73 22.33 19.37
N GLU A 204 -19.62 22.24 18.63
CA GLU A 204 -18.79 23.39 18.23
C GLU A 204 -19.27 24.13 16.97
N LYS A 205 -20.28 23.62 16.26
CA LYS A 205 -21.03 24.21 15.13
C LYS A 205 -20.44 25.53 14.56
N SER A 206 -19.31 25.44 13.85
CA SER A 206 -18.79 26.53 13.00
C SER A 206 -18.14 26.03 11.71
N TRP A 207 -18.74 25.03 11.07
CA TRP A 207 -18.44 24.79 9.65
C TRP A 207 -19.42 25.58 8.79
N SER A 208 -19.01 26.78 8.35
CA SER A 208 -19.54 27.38 7.14
C SER A 208 -18.88 26.68 5.95
N PRO A 209 -19.61 26.09 4.99
CA PRO A 209 -19.03 25.41 3.84
C PRO A 209 -18.47 26.44 2.85
N VAL A 210 -17.34 27.08 3.19
CA VAL A 210 -16.65 27.99 2.27
C VAL A 210 -15.87 27.14 1.27
N GLY A 211 -16.26 27.22 0.00
CA GLY A 211 -15.57 26.55 -1.12
C GLY A 211 -16.16 25.22 -1.59
N LEU A 212 -17.32 24.78 -1.07
CA LEU A 212 -18.03 23.61 -1.58
C LEU A 212 -19.10 23.93 -2.63
N GLU A 213 -19.37 25.22 -2.90
CA GLU A 213 -20.39 25.68 -3.84
C GLU A 213 -20.09 25.24 -5.29
N ASP A 214 -18.81 25.08 -5.64
CA ASP A 214 -18.35 24.69 -6.98
C ASP A 214 -17.98 23.20 -7.11
N ALA A 215 -17.99 22.44 -6.01
CA ALA A 215 -17.55 21.04 -5.98
C ALA A 215 -18.66 20.10 -6.47
N LYS A 216 -18.85 20.00 -7.80
CA LYS A 216 -19.79 19.05 -8.39
C LYS A 216 -19.44 17.62 -8.01
N LEU A 217 -20.36 16.93 -7.35
CA LEU A 217 -20.19 15.51 -7.03
C LEU A 217 -20.04 14.71 -8.34
N PRO A 218 -19.28 13.60 -8.36
CA PRO A 218 -19.15 12.76 -9.55
C PRO A 218 -20.50 12.30 -10.13
N LYS A 219 -21.53 12.19 -9.28
CA LYS A 219 -22.91 11.90 -9.68
C LYS A 219 -23.52 13.01 -10.55
N GLU A 220 -23.14 14.26 -10.32
CA GLU A 220 -23.59 15.44 -11.07
C GLU A 220 -22.76 15.65 -12.35
N ALA A 221 -21.49 15.21 -12.34
CA ALA A 221 -20.60 15.32 -13.49
C ALA A 221 -20.69 14.14 -14.49
N TYR A 222 -21.08 12.93 -14.04
CA TYR A 222 -21.13 11.73 -14.86
C TYR A 222 -22.51 11.06 -14.83
N ARG A 223 -23.14 10.93 -16.00
CA ARG A 223 -24.47 10.32 -16.16
C ARG A 223 -24.51 8.83 -15.82
N PHE A 224 -23.38 8.11 -15.98
CA PHE A 224 -23.27 6.68 -15.74
C PHE A 224 -22.08 6.35 -14.83
N LYS A 225 -22.26 5.40 -13.91
CA LYS A 225 -21.17 4.94 -13.03
C LYS A 225 -19.98 4.35 -13.81
N LEU A 226 -20.28 3.73 -14.95
CA LEU A 226 -19.30 3.11 -15.82
C LEU A 226 -18.32 4.14 -16.42
N THR A 227 -18.78 5.33 -16.81
CA THR A 227 -17.92 6.33 -17.46
C THR A 227 -16.93 6.95 -16.47
N TRP A 228 -17.35 7.21 -15.24
CA TRP A 228 -16.44 7.64 -14.16
C TRP A 228 -15.39 6.57 -13.84
N PHE A 229 -15.82 5.30 -13.75
CA PHE A 229 -14.93 4.17 -13.48
C PHE A 229 -13.92 3.94 -14.62
N LEU A 230 -14.39 3.97 -15.86
CA LEU A 230 -13.55 3.83 -17.06
C LEU A 230 -12.56 4.99 -17.19
N LYS A 231 -12.95 6.24 -16.89
CA LYS A 231 -12.01 7.38 -16.90
C LYS A 231 -10.90 7.22 -15.86
N ARG A 232 -11.26 6.73 -14.66
CA ARG A 232 -10.30 6.47 -13.59
C ARG A 232 -9.36 5.31 -13.90
N ILE A 233 -9.87 4.24 -14.51
CA ILE A 233 -9.09 3.09 -14.99
C ILE A 233 -8.20 3.48 -16.15
N SER A 234 -8.73 4.20 -17.15
CA SER A 234 -8.00 4.69 -18.31
C SER A 234 -6.76 5.46 -17.87
N ASN A 235 -6.88 6.40 -16.93
CA ASN A 235 -5.74 7.21 -16.51
C ASN A 235 -4.59 6.39 -15.84
N ILE A 236 -4.91 5.25 -15.20
CA ILE A 236 -3.93 4.37 -14.55
C ILE A 236 -3.40 3.31 -15.53
N PHE A 237 -4.29 2.72 -16.32
CA PHE A 237 -3.94 1.63 -17.24
C PHE A 237 -3.25 2.14 -18.48
N MET A 238 -3.45 3.38 -18.95
CA MET A 238 -2.85 3.90 -20.20
C MET A 238 -1.31 3.94 -20.19
N LEU A 239 -0.70 3.89 -19.02
CA LEU A 239 0.77 3.83 -18.88
C LEU A 239 1.35 2.47 -19.33
N ILE A 240 0.59 1.38 -19.17
CA ILE A 240 1.03 0.01 -19.50
C ILE A 240 0.98 -0.28 -21.02
N PRO A 241 -0.08 0.05 -21.78
CA PRO A 241 -0.11 0.01 -23.24
C PRO A 241 0.87 1.01 -23.85
N PHE A 242 1.10 2.17 -23.23
CA PHE A 242 2.06 3.16 -23.73
C PHE A 242 3.52 2.66 -23.63
N LEU A 243 3.88 2.01 -22.52
CA LEU A 243 5.19 1.35 -22.41
C LEU A 243 5.31 0.13 -23.35
N ASN A 244 4.24 -0.65 -23.53
CA ASN A 244 4.18 -1.72 -24.54
C ASN A 244 4.29 -1.18 -25.97
N PHE A 245 3.68 -0.02 -26.26
CA PHE A 245 3.75 0.67 -27.55
C PHE A 245 5.18 1.08 -27.89
N LEU A 246 5.91 1.67 -26.94
CA LEU A 246 7.32 2.03 -27.12
C LEU A 246 8.21 0.79 -27.34
N CYS A 247 7.98 -0.30 -26.58
CA CYS A 247 8.67 -1.57 -26.78
C CYS A 247 8.36 -2.21 -28.15
N CYS A 248 7.09 -2.22 -28.58
CA CYS A 248 6.69 -2.74 -29.87
C CYS A 248 7.30 -1.94 -31.03
N ILE A 249 7.36 -0.61 -30.94
CA ILE A 249 8.03 0.23 -31.95
C ILE A 249 9.54 -0.06 -32.00
N TYR A 250 10.18 -0.26 -30.86
CA TYR A 250 11.62 -0.57 -30.77
C TYR A 250 11.96 -1.97 -31.33
N VAL A 251 11.14 -2.98 -31.02
CA VAL A 251 11.36 -4.38 -31.46
C VAL A 251 10.89 -4.62 -32.89
N SER A 252 9.91 -3.88 -33.40
CA SER A 252 9.29 -4.09 -34.72
C SER A 252 10.10 -3.59 -35.92
N ARG A 253 11.38 -3.24 -35.76
CA ARG A 253 12.25 -2.84 -36.89
C ARG A 253 12.40 -3.93 -37.97
N GLY A 254 11.98 -5.18 -37.68
CA GLY A 254 11.93 -6.31 -38.63
C GLY A 254 10.57 -7.01 -38.78
N MET A 255 9.44 -6.45 -38.30
CA MET A 255 8.11 -7.07 -38.42
C MET A 255 7.25 -6.45 -39.54
N CYS A 256 6.35 -7.24 -40.12
CA CYS A 256 5.49 -6.86 -41.24
C CYS A 256 4.66 -5.59 -40.97
N LEU A 257 4.69 -4.63 -41.91
CA LEU A 257 4.07 -3.30 -41.81
C LEU A 257 2.58 -3.34 -41.45
N LEU A 258 1.84 -4.36 -41.90
CA LEU A 258 0.39 -4.51 -41.66
C LEU A 258 0.06 -4.80 -40.19
N LEU A 259 0.87 -5.61 -39.50
CA LEU A 259 0.64 -5.91 -38.08
C LEU A 259 0.89 -4.66 -37.23
N ARG A 260 1.88 -3.86 -37.63
CA ARG A 260 2.23 -2.58 -37.01
C ARG A 260 1.11 -1.56 -37.18
N THR A 261 0.56 -1.40 -38.39
CA THR A 261 -0.52 -0.43 -38.64
C THR A 261 -1.82 -0.78 -37.91
N LEU A 262 -2.19 -2.06 -37.86
CA LEU A 262 -3.38 -2.52 -37.14
C LEU A 262 -3.25 -2.32 -35.62
N TYR A 263 -2.08 -2.66 -35.04
CA TYR A 263 -1.82 -2.46 -33.61
C TYR A 263 -1.76 -0.97 -33.23
N LEU A 264 -1.15 -0.13 -34.07
CA LEU A 264 -1.12 1.33 -33.90
C LEU A 264 -2.54 1.93 -34.00
N GLY A 265 -3.35 1.46 -34.94
CA GLY A 265 -4.74 1.90 -35.10
C GLY A 265 -5.60 1.55 -33.89
N TRP A 266 -5.41 0.34 -33.33
CA TRP A 266 -6.10 -0.08 -32.10
C TRP A 266 -5.73 0.78 -30.89
N ILE A 267 -4.44 1.07 -30.71
CA ILE A 267 -3.97 1.91 -29.58
C ILE A 267 -4.44 3.36 -29.73
N LEU A 268 -4.38 3.94 -30.93
CA LEU A 268 -4.92 5.28 -31.21
C LEU A 268 -6.42 5.34 -30.97
N PHE A 269 -7.17 4.31 -31.37
CA PHE A 269 -8.60 4.22 -31.08
C PHE A 269 -8.89 4.22 -29.57
N MET A 270 -8.12 3.46 -28.78
CA MET A 270 -8.23 3.45 -27.32
C MET A 270 -7.84 4.79 -26.68
N LEU A 271 -6.86 5.52 -27.24
CA LEU A 271 -6.45 6.87 -26.82
C LEU A 271 -7.53 7.91 -27.11
N VAL A 272 -8.12 7.89 -28.30
CA VAL A 272 -9.17 8.83 -28.72
C VAL A 272 -10.44 8.62 -27.91
N GLN A 273 -10.83 7.37 -27.62
CA GLN A 273 -11.96 7.08 -26.74
C GLN A 273 -11.72 7.47 -25.27
N GLY A 274 -10.46 7.63 -24.85
CA GLY A 274 -10.11 8.09 -23.50
C GLY A 274 -10.15 9.61 -23.30
N PHE A 275 -10.18 10.39 -24.39
CA PHE A 275 -10.09 11.86 -24.37
C PHE A 275 -11.42 12.60 -24.62
N GLN A 276 -12.50 11.89 -24.92
CA GLN A 276 -13.88 12.42 -24.96
C GLN A 276 -14.60 12.18 -23.63
#